data_AF-A0A1G4NX99-F1
#
_entry.id   AF-A0A1G4NX99-F1
#
_cell.length_a   1.000
_cell.length_b   1.000
_cell.length_c   1.000
_cell.angle_alpha   90.00
_cell.angle_beta   90.00
_cell.angle_gamma   90.00
#
_symmetry.space_group_name_H-M   'P 1'
#
loop_
_entity.id
_entity.type
_entity.pdbx_description
1 polymer ?
#
loop_
_entity_poly.entity_id
_entity_poly.type
_entity_poly.pdbx_seq_one_letter_code
_entity_poly.pdbx_strand_id
1 'polypeptide(L)'
;MFLYHNYDMLLISIQSLDPYGIDKLINQSYKIDLVELFAIRTKSIMRYTEISKCNNLYYIFVLTYNLSTLLCSSNIQQHAREILQDISQHYHDSSLYSNITKNYIQRFTLNYRKSCNPYLVGHYKYSSNKWIIQLSIINLFLMYKMSEKNGIYFIFYYMIHNYRQV
;
A
#
# COMPACT_ATOMS: atom_id res chain seq x y z
N MET A 1 14.36 -4.70 4.42
CA MET A 1 14.01 -3.36 4.94
C MET A 1 12.49 -3.21 5.00
N PHE A 2 11.93 -3.11 6.20
CA PHE A 2 10.48 -3.15 6.50
C PHE A 2 9.71 -1.94 5.95
N LEU A 3 10.35 -0.77 5.89
CA LEU A 3 9.83 0.47 5.30
C LEU A 3 9.31 0.28 3.86
N TYR A 4 10.11 -0.33 2.99
CA TYR A 4 9.70 -0.57 1.60
C TYR A 4 8.60 -1.61 1.47
N HIS A 5 8.52 -2.55 2.41
CA HIS A 5 7.40 -3.49 2.44
C HIS A 5 6.09 -2.76 2.77
N ASN A 6 6.05 -1.95 3.83
CA ASN A 6 4.88 -1.15 4.18
C ASN A 6 4.47 -0.19 3.07
N TYR A 7 5.44 0.42 2.39
CA TYR A 7 5.22 1.26 1.23
C TYR A 7 4.59 0.48 0.06
N ASP A 8 5.17 -0.66 -0.31
CA ASP A 8 4.66 -1.50 -1.40
C ASP A 8 3.29 -2.08 -1.08
N MET A 9 3.01 -2.41 0.19
CA MET A 9 1.68 -2.83 0.64
C MET A 9 0.62 -1.73 0.43
N LEU A 10 0.94 -0.48 0.75
CA LEU A 10 0.06 0.66 0.48
C LEU A 10 -0.12 0.91 -1.02
N LEU A 11 0.95 0.78 -1.81
CA LEU A 11 0.87 0.86 -3.27
C LEU A 11 0.00 -0.24 -3.87
N ILE A 12 0.09 -1.47 -3.38
CA ILE A 12 -0.77 -2.58 -3.79
C ILE A 12 -2.23 -2.26 -3.46
N SER A 13 -2.52 -1.70 -2.28
CA SER A 13 -3.89 -1.25 -1.94
C SER A 13 -4.39 -0.15 -2.86
N ILE A 14 -3.56 0.84 -3.19
CA ILE A 14 -3.89 1.88 -4.16
C ILE A 14 -4.22 1.27 -5.53
N GLN A 15 -3.33 0.42 -6.07
CA GLN A 15 -3.54 -0.24 -7.37
C GLN A 15 -4.79 -1.11 -7.40
N SER A 16 -5.21 -1.61 -6.24
CA SER A 16 -6.39 -2.47 -6.13
C SER A 16 -7.68 -1.66 -6.12
N LEU A 17 -7.65 -0.42 -5.61
CA LEU A 17 -8.75 0.55 -5.74
C LEU A 17 -8.79 1.15 -7.15
N ASP A 18 -7.65 1.65 -7.62
CA ASP A 18 -7.49 2.31 -8.92
C ASP A 18 -6.32 1.67 -9.68
N PRO A 19 -6.58 0.85 -10.72
CA PRO A 19 -5.53 0.23 -11.53
C PRO A 19 -4.52 1.22 -12.11
N TYR A 20 -4.95 2.46 -12.38
CA TYR A 20 -4.11 3.54 -12.92
C TYR A 20 -3.53 4.44 -11.84
N GLY A 21 -3.69 4.07 -10.56
CA GLY A 21 -3.22 4.88 -9.42
C GLY A 21 -1.70 5.10 -9.42
N ILE A 22 -0.91 4.14 -9.91
CA ILE A 22 0.55 4.33 -10.03
C ILE A 22 0.92 5.25 -11.18
N ASP A 23 0.25 5.16 -12.32
CA ASP A 23 0.52 6.06 -13.45
C ASP A 23 0.21 7.51 -13.07
N LYS A 24 -0.86 7.72 -12.30
CA LYS A 24 -1.18 9.03 -11.69
C LYS A 24 -0.07 9.48 -10.72
N LEU A 25 0.47 8.58 -9.91
CA LEU A 25 1.57 8.88 -8.98
C LEU A 25 2.81 9.36 -9.74
N ILE A 26 3.21 8.63 -10.78
CA ILE A 26 4.38 8.97 -11.60
C ILE A 26 4.17 10.32 -12.30
N ASN A 27 2.99 10.54 -12.88
CA ASN A 27 2.68 11.78 -13.59
C ASN A 27 2.54 13.01 -12.67
N GLN A 28 2.14 12.83 -11.41
CA GLN A 28 1.97 13.92 -10.44
C GLN A 28 3.21 14.15 -9.58
N SER A 29 4.08 13.15 -9.44
CA SER A 29 5.28 13.27 -8.62
C SER A 29 6.40 13.93 -9.42
N TYR A 30 6.79 15.14 -9.03
CA TYR A 30 7.95 15.84 -9.60
C TYR A 30 9.31 15.20 -9.21
N LYS A 31 9.31 14.16 -8.39
CA LYS A 31 10.50 13.67 -7.67
C LYS A 31 10.66 12.15 -7.58
N ILE A 32 9.69 11.35 -8.01
CA ILE A 32 9.83 9.89 -8.02
C ILE A 32 9.78 9.43 -9.47
N ASP A 33 10.91 8.97 -9.98
CA ASP A 33 10.96 8.39 -11.32
C ASP A 33 10.41 6.95 -11.31
N LEU A 34 9.91 6.48 -12.45
CA LEU A 34 9.42 5.11 -12.65
C LEU A 34 10.51 4.10 -12.28
N VAL A 35 11.78 4.41 -12.59
CA VAL A 35 12.94 3.58 -12.25
C VAL A 35 13.14 3.47 -10.74
N GLU A 36 12.99 4.58 -10.00
CA GLU A 36 13.09 4.59 -8.54
C GLU A 36 11.95 3.78 -7.90
N LEU A 37 10.72 3.96 -8.39
CA LEU A 37 9.56 3.20 -7.92
C LEU A 37 9.73 1.70 -8.20
N PHE A 38 10.25 1.33 -9.37
CA PHE A 38 10.56 -0.06 -9.71
C PHE A 38 11.66 -0.65 -8.82
N ALA A 39 12.73 0.09 -8.53
CA ALA A 39 13.81 -0.34 -7.64
C ALA A 39 13.32 -0.58 -6.21
N ILE A 40 12.41 0.27 -5.71
CA ILE A 40 11.75 0.12 -4.41
C ILE A 40 10.91 -1.17 -4.37
N ARG A 41 10.07 -1.40 -5.40
CA ARG A 41 9.15 -2.56 -5.44
C ARG A 41 9.87 -3.90 -5.61
N THR A 42 10.92 -3.94 -6.43
CA THR A 42 11.67 -5.18 -6.69
C THR A 42 12.74 -5.48 -5.63
N LYS A 43 12.93 -4.58 -4.66
CA LYS A 43 14.05 -4.59 -3.70
C LYS A 43 15.42 -4.73 -4.40
N SER A 44 15.53 -4.34 -5.67
CA SER A 44 16.74 -4.44 -6.48
C SER A 44 17.71 -3.28 -6.24
N ILE A 45 17.67 -2.67 -5.06
CA ILE A 45 18.51 -1.53 -4.66
C ILE A 45 20.00 -1.88 -4.78
N MET A 46 20.37 -3.17 -4.65
CA MET A 46 21.74 -3.64 -4.85
C MET A 46 22.24 -3.57 -6.31
N ARG A 47 21.36 -3.52 -7.32
CA ARG A 47 21.78 -3.42 -8.74
C ARG A 47 21.95 -2.00 -9.23
N TYR A 48 21.41 -1.02 -8.51
CA TYR A 48 21.49 0.39 -8.88
C TYR A 48 22.29 1.14 -7.80
N THR A 49 23.60 1.20 -7.99
CA THR A 49 24.57 1.79 -7.06
C THR A 49 24.31 3.27 -6.74
N GLU A 50 23.61 3.98 -7.62
CA GLU A 50 23.20 5.39 -7.43
C GLU A 50 22.04 5.56 -6.43
N ILE A 51 21.32 4.49 -6.09
CA ILE A 51 20.14 4.48 -5.21
C ILE A 51 20.53 4.32 -3.72
N SER A 52 21.83 4.30 -3.41
CA SER A 52 22.36 4.17 -2.03
C SER A 52 21.86 5.24 -1.05
N LYS A 53 21.29 6.35 -1.54
CA LYS A 53 20.64 7.40 -0.73
C LYS A 53 19.18 7.12 -0.34
N CYS A 54 18.53 6.08 -0.87
CA CYS A 54 17.12 5.79 -0.61
C CYS A 54 16.79 5.44 0.85
N ASN A 55 17.81 5.15 1.68
CA ASN A 55 17.65 4.91 3.11
C ASN A 55 17.69 6.21 3.96
N ASN A 56 17.89 7.37 3.34
CA ASN A 56 17.89 8.64 4.04
C ASN A 56 16.46 9.03 4.43
N LEU A 57 16.28 9.56 5.64
CA LEU A 57 15.02 10.14 6.14
C LEU A 57 14.39 11.08 5.11
N TYR A 58 15.20 11.86 4.39
CA TYR A 58 14.74 12.72 3.29
C TYR A 58 13.89 11.97 2.25
N TYR A 59 14.34 10.80 1.79
CA TYR A 59 13.59 10.00 0.82
C TYR A 59 12.31 9.44 1.43
N ILE A 60 12.31 9.06 2.70
CA ILE A 60 11.10 8.63 3.41
C ILE A 60 10.07 9.76 3.46
N PHE A 61 10.49 11.01 3.72
CA PHE A 61 9.61 12.17 3.67
C PHE A 61 9.01 12.40 2.28
N VAL A 62 9.83 12.32 1.23
CA VAL A 62 9.36 12.50 -0.16
C VAL A 62 8.37 11.40 -0.57
N LEU A 63 8.69 10.13 -0.28
CA LEU A 63 7.82 8.99 -0.56
C LEU A 63 6.48 9.11 0.20
N THR A 64 6.53 9.47 1.48
CA THR A 64 5.33 9.62 2.32
C THR A 64 4.47 10.78 1.85
N TYR A 65 5.08 11.91 1.47
CA TYR A 65 4.37 13.06 0.93
C TYR A 65 3.65 12.70 -0.38
N ASN A 66 4.33 12.06 -1.33
CA ASN A 66 3.73 11.69 -2.62
C ASN A 66 2.65 10.61 -2.48
N LEU A 67 2.79 9.68 -1.53
CA LEU A 67 1.70 8.79 -1.17
C LEU A 67 0.51 9.56 -0.60
N SER A 68 0.76 10.52 0.30
CA SER A 68 -0.31 11.27 0.96
C SER A 68 -1.12 12.10 -0.02
N THR A 69 -0.48 12.74 -1.02
CA THR A 69 -1.19 13.53 -2.04
C THR A 69 -2.12 12.66 -2.87
N LEU A 70 -1.65 11.47 -3.26
CA LEU A 70 -2.47 10.52 -4.00
C LEU A 70 -3.60 9.94 -3.16
N LEU A 71 -3.29 9.54 -1.93
CA LEU A 71 -4.25 8.95 -1.01
C LEU A 71 -5.33 9.95 -0.60
N CYS A 72 -5.00 11.24 -0.48
CA CYS A 72 -5.97 12.30 -0.22
C CYS A 72 -6.85 12.67 -1.42
N SER A 73 -6.69 12.02 -2.59
CA SER A 73 -7.62 12.23 -3.70
C SER A 73 -9.05 11.82 -3.32
N SER A 74 -10.03 12.67 -3.66
CA SER A 74 -11.44 12.47 -3.30
C SER A 74 -11.97 11.11 -3.74
N ASN A 75 -11.58 10.66 -4.93
CA ASN A 75 -12.05 9.41 -5.51
C ASN A 75 -11.53 8.19 -4.74
N ILE A 76 -10.24 8.18 -4.38
CA ILE A 76 -9.66 7.08 -3.58
C ILE A 76 -10.31 7.03 -2.20
N GLN A 77 -10.51 8.19 -1.56
CA GLN A 77 -11.13 8.25 -0.23
C GLN A 77 -12.60 7.86 -0.23
N GLN A 78 -13.34 8.24 -1.26
CA GLN A 78 -14.72 7.82 -1.43
C GLN A 78 -14.82 6.30 -1.58
N HIS A 79 -14.05 5.71 -2.49
CA HIS A 79 -14.05 4.25 -2.68
C HIS A 79 -13.57 3.49 -1.45
N ALA A 80 -12.53 4.00 -0.77
CA ALA A 80 -12.07 3.39 0.48
C ALA A 80 -13.16 3.41 1.55
N ARG A 81 -13.90 4.52 1.68
CA ARG A 81 -15.02 4.63 2.62
C ARG A 81 -16.17 3.69 2.27
N GLU A 82 -16.58 3.63 1.00
CA GLU A 82 -17.65 2.75 0.51
C GLU A 82 -17.34 1.28 0.81
N ILE A 83 -16.12 0.84 0.52
CA ILE A 83 -15.68 -0.55 0.77
C ILE A 83 -15.59 -0.84 2.26
N LEU A 84 -15.06 0.08 3.08
CA LEU A 84 -15.01 -0.11 4.54
C LEU A 84 -16.40 -0.16 5.17
N GLN A 85 -17.35 0.65 4.67
CA GLN A 85 -18.74 0.60 5.11
C GLN A 85 -19.37 -0.75 4.78
N ASP A 86 -19.21 -1.24 3.54
CA ASP A 86 -19.71 -2.53 3.08
C ASP A 86 -19.15 -3.69 3.94
N ILE A 87 -17.84 -3.67 4.23
CA ILE A 87 -17.20 -4.64 5.13
C ILE A 87 -17.79 -4.57 6.54
N SER A 88 -18.02 -3.37 7.08
CA SER A 88 -18.56 -3.20 8.43
C SER A 88 -20.00 -3.69 8.55
N GLN A 89 -20.83 -3.51 7.52
CA GLN A 89 -22.22 -3.95 7.49
C GLN A 89 -22.34 -5.47 7.36
N HIS A 90 -21.41 -6.11 6.67
CA HIS A 90 -21.43 -7.54 6.37
C HIS A 90 -20.29 -8.32 7.04
N TYR A 91 -19.79 -7.85 8.18
CA TYR A 91 -18.57 -8.38 8.82
C TYR A 91 -18.63 -9.88 9.19
N HIS A 92 -19.82 -10.42 9.38
CA HIS A 92 -20.05 -11.84 9.67
C HIS A 92 -20.01 -12.73 8.43
N ASP A 93 -20.31 -12.20 7.24
CA ASP A 93 -20.45 -12.98 6.03
C ASP A 93 -19.93 -12.22 4.80
N SER A 94 -18.71 -12.58 4.39
CA SER A 94 -18.07 -12.02 3.20
C SER A 94 -18.78 -12.34 1.87
N SER A 95 -19.71 -13.31 1.86
CA SER A 95 -20.50 -13.62 0.67
C SER A 95 -21.46 -12.48 0.30
N LEU A 96 -21.87 -11.68 1.30
CA LEU A 96 -22.78 -10.56 1.16
C LEU A 96 -22.10 -9.27 0.66
N TYR A 97 -20.77 -9.24 0.60
CA TYR A 97 -20.05 -8.08 0.09
C TYR A 97 -20.50 -7.70 -1.33
N SER A 98 -20.57 -6.39 -1.56
CA SER A 98 -20.82 -5.83 -2.88
C SER A 98 -19.75 -6.26 -3.89
N ASN A 99 -20.09 -6.17 -5.18
CA ASN A 99 -19.13 -6.47 -6.26
C ASN A 99 -17.89 -5.56 -6.20
N ILE A 100 -18.03 -4.32 -5.74
CA ILE A 100 -16.92 -3.38 -5.61
C ILE A 100 -15.92 -3.89 -4.57
N THR A 101 -16.38 -4.28 -3.39
CA THR A 101 -15.55 -4.84 -2.32
C THR A 101 -14.91 -6.17 -2.74
N LYS A 102 -15.68 -7.06 -3.38
CA LYS A 102 -15.14 -8.33 -3.91
C LYS A 102 -14.04 -8.08 -4.94
N ASN A 103 -14.26 -7.15 -5.87
CA ASN A 103 -13.26 -6.78 -6.87
C ASN A 103 -11.99 -6.19 -6.25
N TYR A 104 -12.13 -5.30 -5.26
CA TYR A 104 -11.00 -4.75 -4.52
C TYR A 104 -10.18 -5.86 -3.86
N ILE A 105 -10.83 -6.73 -3.09
CA ILE A 105 -10.17 -7.85 -2.38
C ILE A 105 -9.49 -8.78 -3.37
N GLN A 106 -10.14 -9.11 -4.48
CA GLN A 106 -9.58 -9.97 -5.52
C GLN A 106 -8.35 -9.35 -6.17
N ARG A 107 -8.43 -8.07 -6.57
CA ARG A 107 -7.28 -7.33 -7.15
C ARG A 107 -6.12 -7.25 -6.18
N PHE A 108 -6.41 -6.94 -4.91
CA PHE A 108 -5.39 -6.92 -3.86
C PHE A 108 -4.73 -8.27 -3.70
N THR A 109 -5.51 -9.35 -3.64
CA THR A 109 -4.99 -10.70 -3.49
C THR A 109 -4.09 -11.10 -4.66
N LEU A 110 -4.50 -10.77 -5.89
CA LEU A 110 -3.71 -11.05 -7.09
C LEU A 110 -2.40 -10.23 -7.11
N ASN A 111 -2.47 -8.93 -6.84
CA ASN A 111 -1.31 -8.05 -6.82
C ASN A 111 -0.33 -8.42 -5.70
N TYR A 112 -0.86 -8.71 -4.50
CA TYR A 112 -0.08 -9.18 -3.37
C TYR A 112 0.68 -10.46 -3.71
N ARG A 113 0.00 -11.46 -4.28
CA ARG A 113 0.66 -12.71 -4.69
C ARG A 113 1.72 -12.48 -5.75
N LYS A 114 1.49 -11.63 -6.75
CA LYS A 114 2.49 -11.30 -7.78
C LYS A 114 3.73 -10.64 -7.19
N SER A 115 3.55 -9.67 -6.29
CA SER A 115 4.63 -8.87 -5.71
C SER A 115 5.37 -9.58 -4.56
N CYS A 116 4.66 -10.38 -3.77
CA CYS A 116 5.19 -11.05 -2.57
C CYS A 116 5.58 -12.52 -2.76
N ASN A 117 5.26 -13.17 -3.91
CA ASN A 117 5.70 -14.54 -4.20
C ASN A 117 7.23 -14.80 -4.16
N PRO A 118 8.17 -13.83 -4.24
CA PRO A 118 9.58 -14.18 -4.11
C PRO A 118 10.07 -14.32 -2.66
N TYR A 119 9.24 -14.14 -1.62
CA TYR A 119 9.71 -14.22 -0.22
C TYR A 119 9.47 -15.61 0.42
N LEU A 120 10.54 -16.40 0.47
CA LEU A 120 10.67 -17.74 1.09
C LEU A 120 10.49 -17.79 2.62
N VAL A 121 10.21 -16.67 3.31
CA VAL A 121 10.11 -16.62 4.77
C VAL A 121 8.67 -16.27 5.20
N GLY A 122 8.01 -17.18 5.92
CA GLY A 122 6.63 -16.99 6.41
C GLY A 122 5.52 -17.44 5.45
N HIS A 123 5.87 -18.11 4.34
CA HIS A 123 4.95 -18.57 3.28
C HIS A 123 3.65 -19.23 3.78
N TYR A 124 3.70 -19.99 4.89
CA TYR A 124 2.53 -20.65 5.47
C TYR A 124 1.44 -19.70 5.98
N LYS A 125 1.80 -18.51 6.49
CA LYS A 125 0.81 -17.51 6.94
C LYS A 125 0.21 -16.75 5.75
N TYR A 126 1.00 -16.54 4.69
CA TYR A 126 0.62 -15.73 3.53
C TYR A 126 0.10 -16.52 2.32
N SER A 127 0.06 -17.85 2.41
CA SER A 127 -0.63 -18.72 1.43
C SER A 127 -2.16 -18.69 1.62
N SER A 128 -2.62 -18.42 2.84
CA SER A 128 -4.05 -18.38 3.16
C SER A 128 -4.71 -17.11 2.65
N ASN A 129 -5.78 -17.27 1.86
CA ASN A 129 -6.63 -16.17 1.43
C ASN A 129 -7.12 -15.33 2.62
N LYS A 130 -7.44 -15.96 3.76
CA LYS A 130 -7.97 -15.26 4.94
C LYS A 130 -7.03 -14.17 5.44
N TRP A 131 -5.72 -14.47 5.53
CA TRP A 131 -4.72 -13.51 5.99
C TRP A 131 -4.49 -12.39 4.98
N ILE A 132 -4.50 -12.70 3.67
CA ILE A 132 -4.36 -11.70 2.61
C ILE A 132 -5.56 -10.74 2.62
N ILE A 133 -6.78 -11.25 2.84
CA ILE A 133 -7.99 -10.43 2.97
C ILE A 133 -7.90 -9.54 4.21
N GLN A 134 -7.48 -10.06 5.36
CA GLN A 134 -7.28 -9.22 6.54
C GLN A 134 -6.25 -8.11 6.30
N LEU A 135 -5.15 -8.45 5.63
CA LEU A 135 -4.11 -7.50 5.24
C LEU A 135 -4.64 -6.42 4.29
N SER A 136 -5.52 -6.78 3.34
CA SER A 136 -6.15 -5.81 2.44
C SER A 136 -7.02 -4.81 3.21
N ILE A 137 -7.82 -5.31 4.15
CA ILE A 137 -8.70 -4.48 4.98
C ILE A 137 -7.90 -3.54 5.88
N ILE A 138 -6.82 -4.03 6.50
CA ILE A 138 -5.93 -3.21 7.33
C ILE A 138 -5.35 -2.07 6.50
N ASN A 139 -4.77 -2.37 5.33
CA ASN A 139 -4.16 -1.33 4.50
C ASN A 139 -5.20 -0.35 3.95
N LEU A 140 -6.43 -0.81 3.64
CA LEU A 140 -7.54 0.07 3.28
C LEU A 140 -7.93 1.01 4.42
N PHE A 141 -7.99 0.50 5.65
CA PHE A 141 -8.25 1.32 6.83
C PHE A 141 -7.14 2.34 7.10
N LEU A 142 -5.87 1.94 6.93
CA LEU A 142 -4.74 2.86 7.01
C LEU A 142 -4.93 4.00 6.02
N MET A 143 -5.21 3.70 4.74
CA MET A 143 -5.45 4.71 3.69
C MET A 143 -6.59 5.67 4.03
N TYR A 144 -7.70 5.15 4.57
CA TYR A 144 -8.82 5.98 5.02
C TYR A 144 -8.38 6.95 6.12
N LYS A 145 -7.65 6.45 7.13
CA LYS A 145 -7.12 7.26 8.24
C LYS A 145 -6.15 8.36 7.80
N MET A 146 -5.48 8.20 6.65
CA MET A 146 -4.58 9.23 6.12
C MET A 146 -5.28 10.52 5.73
N SER A 147 -6.57 10.46 5.39
CA SER A 147 -7.36 11.66 5.03
C SER A 147 -7.78 12.51 6.22
N GLU A 148 -7.59 12.03 7.45
CA GLU A 148 -7.89 12.79 8.65
C GLU A 148 -6.86 13.91 8.86
N LYS A 149 -7.22 14.94 9.65
CA LYS A 149 -6.41 16.15 9.88
C LYS A 149 -4.95 15.87 10.30
N ASN A 150 -4.71 14.77 11.01
CA ASN A 150 -3.38 14.32 11.46
C ASN A 150 -2.94 13.00 10.78
N GLY A 151 -3.62 12.59 9.71
CA GLY A 151 -3.43 11.31 9.05
C GLY A 151 -2.01 11.13 8.54
N ILE A 152 -1.36 12.20 8.07
CA ILE A 152 0.04 12.14 7.59
C ILE A 152 1.03 11.71 8.69
N TYR A 153 0.83 12.15 9.93
CA TYR A 153 1.67 11.76 11.07
C TYR A 153 1.49 10.29 11.42
N PHE A 154 0.28 9.77 11.24
CA PHE A 154 -0.02 8.36 11.41
C PHE A 154 0.71 7.49 10.38
N ILE A 155 0.85 7.95 9.13
CA ILE A 155 1.69 7.28 8.11
C ILE A 155 3.15 7.33 8.51
N PHE A 156 3.65 8.51 8.91
CA PHE A 156 5.04 8.64 9.33
C PHE A 156 5.36 7.68 10.47
N TYR A 157 4.46 7.57 11.45
CA TYR A 157 4.60 6.58 12.51
C TYR A 157 4.53 5.15 11.96
N TYR A 158 3.55 4.81 11.13
CA TYR A 158 3.43 3.47 10.53
C TYR A 158 4.68 3.04 9.73
N MET A 159 5.29 3.99 9.02
CA MET A 159 6.50 3.80 8.24
C MET A 159 7.72 3.66 9.17
N ILE A 160 7.91 4.58 10.11
CA ILE A 160 9.13 4.69 10.94
C ILE A 160 9.13 3.75 12.14
N HIS A 161 8.00 3.52 12.81
CA HIS A 161 7.91 2.77 14.07
C HIS A 161 8.49 1.36 13.95
N ASN A 162 8.37 0.76 12.77
CA ASN A 162 8.85 -0.59 12.51
C ASN A 162 10.28 -0.66 11.96
N TYR A 163 10.97 0.49 11.87
CA TYR A 163 12.38 0.55 11.46
C TYR A 163 13.34 0.06 12.56
N ARG A 164 12.96 0.21 13.85
CA ARG A 164 13.84 -0.08 15.01
C ARG A 164 13.82 -1.53 15.51
N GLN A 165 13.01 -2.42 14.95
CA GLN A 165 12.92 -3.84 15.37
C GLN A 165 13.81 -4.78 14.53
N VAL A 166 14.89 -4.25 13.95
CA VAL A 166 15.90 -5.03 13.20
C VAL A 166 17.27 -4.81 13.80
#